data_AF-A0A8T5BH31-F1
#
_entry.id   AF-A0A8T5BH31-F1
#
_cell.length_a   1.000
_cell.length_b   1.000
_cell.length_c   1.000
_cell.angle_alpha   90.00
_cell.angle_beta   90.00
_cell.angle_gamma   90.00
#
_symmetry.space_group_name_H-M   'P 1'
#
loop_
_entity.id
_entity.type
_entity.pdbx_description
1 polymer ?
#
loop_
_entity_poly.entity_id
_entity_poly.type
_entity_poly.pdbx_seq_one_letter_code
_entity_poly.pdbx_strand_id
1 'polypeptide(L)'
;MKVSDKEFLNLIKTQKELEVKVANELNSTIKEVKNEVVKLLLDVIRMDSIKHAHILQSLEDIIKGKIFSYVEKIEVKKALEKHIIEEQEMLNKIEEITKKVEENQVKIILGGILAEEQRHHNSLKQLYEFIEKIEGVTEEDIWDYLNKWANFST
;
A
#
# COMPACT_ATOMS: atom_id res chain seq x y z
N MET A 1 24.63 -6.53 -7.87
CA MET A 1 24.47 -6.54 -6.39
C MET A 1 25.76 -7.01 -5.72
N LYS A 2 25.98 -6.69 -4.43
CA LYS A 2 27.15 -7.19 -3.65
C LYS A 2 27.05 -8.67 -3.25
N VAL A 3 25.86 -9.27 -3.40
CA VAL A 3 25.55 -10.67 -3.14
C VAL A 3 25.01 -11.33 -4.42
N SER A 4 25.05 -12.66 -4.50
CA SER A 4 24.43 -13.39 -5.62
C SER A 4 22.91 -13.34 -5.58
N ASP A 5 22.23 -13.48 -6.73
CA ASP A 5 20.76 -13.45 -6.78
C ASP A 5 20.13 -14.52 -5.89
N LYS A 6 20.72 -15.72 -5.83
CA LYS A 6 20.26 -16.81 -4.96
C LYS A 6 20.36 -16.44 -3.48
N GLU A 7 21.45 -15.79 -3.08
CA GLU A 7 21.66 -15.34 -1.71
C GLU A 7 20.69 -14.20 -1.36
N PHE A 8 20.52 -13.23 -2.26
CA PHE A 8 19.56 -12.14 -2.11
C PHE A 8 18.13 -12.65 -1.97
N LEU A 9 17.70 -13.58 -2.84
CA LEU A 9 16.39 -14.21 -2.79
C LEU A 9 16.14 -14.92 -1.44
N ASN A 10 17.17 -15.56 -0.87
CA ASN A 10 17.06 -16.18 0.44
C ASN A 10 16.88 -15.14 1.55
N LEU A 11 17.64 -14.04 1.51
CA LEU A 11 17.55 -12.96 2.50
C LEU A 11 16.16 -12.31 2.52
N ILE A 12 15.63 -11.92 1.36
CA ILE A 12 14.30 -11.29 1.28
C ILE A 12 13.19 -12.27 1.66
N LYS A 13 13.34 -13.56 1.36
CA LYS A 13 12.38 -14.59 1.76
C LYS A 13 12.32 -14.73 3.28
N THR A 14 13.47 -14.81 3.94
CA THR A 14 13.53 -14.88 5.42
C THR A 14 12.94 -13.63 6.07
N GLN A 15 13.24 -12.44 5.53
CA GLN A 15 12.64 -11.20 6.04
C GLN A 15 11.11 -11.20 5.85
N LYS A 16 10.62 -11.63 4.68
CA LYS A 16 9.17 -11.72 4.41
C LYS A 16 8.46 -12.66 5.39
N GLU A 17 9.05 -13.82 5.67
CA GLU A 17 8.52 -14.77 6.66
C GLU A 17 8.44 -14.15 8.07
N LEU A 18 9.42 -13.33 8.45
CA LEU A 18 9.40 -12.59 9.71
C LEU A 18 8.27 -11.54 9.75
N GLU A 19 8.10 -10.75 8.70
CA GLU A 19 7.02 -9.76 8.60
C GLU A 19 5.63 -10.42 8.73
N VAL A 20 5.41 -11.53 8.02
CA VAL A 20 4.14 -12.29 8.10
C VAL A 20 3.93 -12.87 9.50
N LYS A 21 4.99 -13.38 10.14
CA LYS A 21 4.91 -13.88 11.52
C LYS A 21 4.48 -12.77 12.47
N VAL A 22 5.15 -11.61 12.43
CA VAL A 22 4.84 -10.45 13.28
C VAL A 22 3.39 -9.98 13.07
N ALA A 23 2.94 -9.89 11.83
CA ALA A 23 1.56 -9.51 11.52
C ALA A 23 0.54 -10.48 12.15
N ASN A 24 0.79 -11.80 12.10
CA ASN A 24 -0.09 -12.80 12.68
C ASN A 24 -0.10 -12.78 14.23
N GLU A 25 1.06 -12.58 14.85
CA GLU A 25 1.18 -12.44 16.29
C GLU A 25 0.42 -11.20 16.78
N LEU A 26 0.62 -10.05 16.13
CA LEU A 26 -0.11 -8.81 16.43
C LEU A 26 -1.62 -8.98 16.24
N ASN A 27 -2.06 -9.65 15.16
CA ASN A 27 -3.48 -9.91 14.94
C ASN A 27 -4.14 -10.68 16.10
N SER A 28 -3.38 -11.60 16.71
CA SER A 28 -3.86 -12.38 17.84
C SER A 28 -3.99 -11.50 19.09
N THR A 29 -3.02 -10.60 19.33
CA THR A 29 -3.10 -9.60 20.41
C THR A 29 -4.26 -8.63 20.20
N ILE A 30 -4.45 -8.12 18.98
CA ILE A 30 -5.50 -7.14 18.61
C ILE A 30 -6.91 -7.65 18.93
N LYS A 31 -7.18 -8.95 18.74
CA LYS A 31 -8.49 -9.56 19.02
C LYS A 31 -8.89 -9.50 20.50
N GLU A 32 -7.92 -9.48 21.41
CA GLU A 32 -8.14 -9.41 22.85
C GLU A 32 -8.20 -7.96 23.38
N VAL A 33 -7.76 -6.98 22.58
CA VAL A 33 -7.74 -5.56 22.96
C VAL A 33 -9.13 -4.95 22.82
N LYS A 34 -9.67 -4.47 23.94
CA LYS A 34 -10.97 -3.79 23.99
C LYS A 34 -10.88 -2.27 23.77
N ASN A 35 -9.71 -1.68 23.98
CA ASN A 35 -9.51 -0.24 23.83
C ASN A 35 -9.16 0.10 22.37
N GLU A 36 -10.00 0.89 21.70
CA GLU A 36 -9.85 1.18 20.27
C GLU A 36 -8.57 1.98 19.93
N VAL A 37 -8.05 2.81 20.85
CA VAL A 37 -6.79 3.54 20.60
C VAL A 37 -5.62 2.57 20.60
N VAL A 38 -5.54 1.68 21.58
CA VAL A 38 -4.49 0.64 21.62
C VAL A 38 -4.63 -0.29 20.42
N LYS A 39 -5.87 -0.65 20.06
CA LYS A 39 -6.15 -1.49 18.91
C LYS A 39 -5.66 -0.86 17.62
N LEU A 40 -6.00 0.42 17.37
CA LEU A 40 -5.54 1.19 16.22
C LEU A 40 -4.01 1.17 16.09
N LEU A 41 -3.28 1.47 17.17
CA LEU A 41 -1.83 1.53 17.14
C LEU A 41 -1.19 0.17 16.79
N LEU A 42 -1.73 -0.92 17.33
CA LEU A 42 -1.28 -2.27 16.98
C LEU A 42 -1.66 -2.66 15.55
N ASP A 43 -2.86 -2.25 15.09
CA ASP A 43 -3.36 -2.54 13.75
C ASP A 43 -2.50 -1.85 12.68
N VAL A 44 -2.08 -0.60 12.91
CA VAL A 44 -1.17 0.14 12.01
C VAL A 44 0.15 -0.62 11.85
N ILE A 45 0.78 -1.05 12.95
CA ILE A 45 2.03 -1.81 12.90
C ILE A 45 1.81 -3.14 12.16
N ARG A 46 0.68 -3.82 12.41
CA ARG A 46 0.32 -5.05 11.69
C ARG A 46 0.19 -4.79 10.18
N MET A 47 -0.50 -3.72 9.78
CA MET A 47 -0.70 -3.35 8.38
C MET A 47 0.62 -3.02 7.69
N ASP A 48 1.55 -2.34 8.39
CA ASP A 48 2.89 -2.08 7.87
C ASP A 48 3.70 -3.36 7.65
N SER A 49 3.65 -4.33 8.57
CA SER A 49 4.30 -5.63 8.34
C SER A 49 3.70 -6.36 7.13
N ILE A 50 2.38 -6.31 6.92
CA ILE A 50 1.75 -6.87 5.73
C ILE A 50 2.24 -6.15 4.46
N LYS A 51 2.29 -4.81 4.48
CA LYS A 51 2.80 -3.99 3.40
C LYS A 51 4.25 -4.37 3.05
N HIS A 52 5.12 -4.50 4.05
CA HIS A 52 6.51 -4.90 3.84
C HIS A 52 6.63 -6.31 3.26
N ALA A 53 5.83 -7.26 3.74
CA ALA A 53 5.81 -8.61 3.18
C ALA A 53 5.43 -8.61 1.68
N HIS A 54 4.46 -7.77 1.28
CA HIS A 54 4.10 -7.59 -0.14
C HIS A 54 5.22 -6.94 -0.95
N ILE A 55 5.90 -5.91 -0.43
CA ILE A 55 7.06 -5.30 -1.10
C ILE A 55 8.15 -6.35 -1.34
N LEU A 56 8.47 -7.17 -0.33
CA LEU A 56 9.47 -8.23 -0.44
C LEU A 56 9.05 -9.31 -1.43
N GLN A 57 7.75 -9.66 -1.49
CA GLN A 57 7.22 -10.56 -2.51
C GLN A 57 7.35 -9.97 -3.92
N SER A 58 7.07 -8.68 -4.11
CA SER A 58 7.21 -8.00 -5.40
C SER A 58 8.67 -8.03 -5.89
N LEU A 59 9.65 -7.82 -5.00
CA LEU A 59 11.06 -7.94 -5.35
C LEU A 59 11.43 -9.36 -5.79
N GLU A 60 10.94 -10.38 -5.07
CA GLU A 60 11.13 -11.79 -5.44
C GLU A 60 10.51 -12.10 -6.81
N ASP A 61 9.32 -11.58 -7.09
CA ASP A 61 8.58 -11.81 -8.33
C ASP A 61 9.25 -11.16 -9.54
N ILE A 62 9.77 -9.94 -9.39
CA ILE A 62 10.53 -9.23 -10.43
C ILE A 62 11.80 -10.01 -10.80
N ILE A 63 12.58 -10.45 -9.81
CA ILE A 63 13.81 -11.25 -10.04
C ILE A 63 13.49 -12.57 -10.74
N LYS A 64 12.31 -13.14 -10.49
CA LYS A 64 11.84 -14.36 -11.14
C LYS A 64 11.20 -14.11 -12.51
N GLY A 65 11.16 -12.87 -12.98
CA GLY A 65 10.56 -12.49 -14.26
C GLY A 65 9.04 -12.70 -14.30
N LYS A 66 8.34 -12.62 -13.17
CA LYS A 66 6.87 -12.65 -13.18
C LYS A 66 6.36 -11.31 -13.69
N ILE A 67 5.62 -11.37 -14.80
CA ILE A 67 5.07 -10.19 -15.48
C ILE A 67 3.55 -10.21 -15.35
N PHE A 68 2.97 -9.02 -15.30
CA PHE A 68 1.53 -8.78 -15.32
C PHE A 68 0.86 -9.39 -16.55
N SER A 69 -0.17 -10.21 -16.37
CA SER A 69 -0.96 -10.73 -17.48
C SER A 69 -1.95 -9.68 -18.02
N TYR A 70 -2.40 -9.86 -19.26
CA TYR A 70 -3.39 -8.97 -19.87
C TYR A 70 -4.76 -9.04 -19.18
N VAL A 71 -5.16 -10.21 -18.64
CA VAL A 71 -6.43 -10.35 -17.91
C VAL A 71 -6.37 -9.59 -16.59
N GLU A 72 -5.28 -9.74 -15.84
CA GLU A 72 -5.04 -8.96 -14.61
C GLU A 72 -5.07 -7.45 -14.90
N LYS A 73 -4.56 -7.01 -16.06
CA LYS A 73 -4.63 -5.61 -16.52
C LYS A 73 -6.04 -5.05 -16.54
N ILE A 74 -6.98 -5.78 -17.12
CA ILE A 74 -8.37 -5.33 -17.26
C ILE A 74 -9.05 -5.26 -15.89
N GLU A 75 -8.88 -6.29 -15.07
CA GLU A 75 -9.50 -6.36 -13.75
C GLU A 75 -8.97 -5.27 -12.82
N VAL A 76 -7.65 -5.06 -12.80
CA VAL A 76 -7.04 -4.00 -12.00
C VAL A 76 -7.46 -2.62 -12.50
N LYS A 77 -7.51 -2.40 -13.81
CA LYS A 77 -8.00 -1.10 -14.35
C LYS A 77 -9.40 -0.78 -13.85
N LYS A 78 -10.33 -1.74 -13.94
CA LYS A 78 -11.71 -1.58 -13.46
C LYS A 78 -11.79 -1.32 -11.96
N ALA A 79 -10.95 -2.00 -11.17
CA ALA A 79 -10.88 -1.77 -9.73
C ALA A 79 -10.35 -0.36 -9.42
N LEU A 80 -9.34 0.11 -10.14
CA LEU A 80 -8.76 1.44 -9.96
C LEU A 80 -9.75 2.56 -10.31
N GLU A 81 -10.47 2.45 -11.43
CA GLU A 81 -11.50 3.43 -11.80
C GLU A 81 -12.54 3.59 -10.70
N LYS A 82 -13.00 2.46 -10.14
CA LYS A 82 -13.95 2.45 -9.02
C LYS A 82 -13.35 3.12 -7.79
N HIS A 83 -12.15 2.73 -7.38
CA HIS A 83 -11.53 3.28 -6.17
C HIS A 83 -11.19 4.76 -6.29
N ILE A 84 -10.76 5.26 -7.46
CA ILE A 84 -10.54 6.70 -7.69
C ILE A 84 -11.82 7.52 -7.44
N ILE A 85 -13.00 6.98 -7.81
CA ILE A 85 -14.28 7.63 -7.53
C ILE A 85 -14.60 7.59 -6.03
N GLU A 86 -14.40 6.44 -5.38
CA GLU A 86 -14.64 6.26 -3.94
C GLU A 86 -13.72 7.16 -3.09
N GLU A 87 -12.43 7.23 -3.40
CA GLU A 87 -11.47 8.13 -2.75
C GLU A 87 -11.90 9.60 -2.85
N GLN A 88 -12.37 10.03 -4.03
CA GLN A 88 -12.86 11.39 -4.20
C GLN A 88 -14.09 11.68 -3.31
N GLU A 89 -14.98 10.70 -3.14
CA GLU A 89 -16.11 10.81 -2.24
C GLU A 89 -15.66 10.87 -0.77
N MET A 90 -14.68 10.05 -0.37
CA MET A 90 -14.09 10.06 0.98
C MET A 90 -13.44 11.40 1.31
N LEU A 91 -12.67 11.96 0.38
CA LEU A 91 -12.07 13.30 0.50
C LEU A 91 -13.13 14.37 0.78
N ASN A 92 -14.17 14.42 -0.04
CA ASN A 92 -15.25 15.40 0.12
C ASN A 92 -15.94 15.27 1.49
N LYS A 93 -16.19 14.04 1.94
CA LYS A 93 -16.82 13.77 3.24
C LYS A 93 -15.93 14.18 4.41
N ILE A 94 -14.65 13.83 4.39
CA ILE A 94 -13.72 14.20 5.47
C ILE A 94 -13.56 15.73 5.54
N GLU A 95 -13.50 16.42 4.40
CA GLU A 95 -13.48 17.88 4.38
C GLU A 95 -14.75 18.49 4.99
N GLU A 96 -15.93 17.95 4.65
CA GLU A 96 -17.20 18.41 5.22
C GLU A 96 -17.25 18.21 6.74
N ILE A 97 -16.84 17.04 7.23
CA ILE A 97 -16.78 16.73 8.65
C ILE A 97 -15.81 17.70 9.36
N THR A 98 -14.61 17.88 8.80
CA THR A 98 -13.57 18.74 9.38
C THR A 98 -14.03 20.19 9.52
N LYS A 99 -14.83 20.71 8.57
CA LYS A 99 -15.41 22.06 8.61
C LYS A 99 -16.43 22.26 9.74
N LYS A 100 -17.09 21.18 10.19
CA LYS A 100 -18.14 21.22 11.22
C LYS A 100 -17.64 20.97 12.64
N VAL A 101 -16.43 20.45 12.79
CA VAL A 101 -15.80 20.20 14.09
C VAL A 101 -15.26 21.51 14.67
N GLU A 102 -15.33 21.70 15.98
CA GLU A 102 -14.71 22.87 16.65
C GLU A 102 -13.38 22.51 17.30
N GLU A 103 -13.30 21.31 17.87
CA GLU A 103 -12.17 20.79 18.63
C GLU A 103 -10.91 20.66 17.79
N ASN A 104 -9.89 21.46 18.13
CA ASN A 104 -8.63 21.52 17.39
C ASN A 104 -7.91 20.15 17.34
N GLN A 105 -7.95 19.37 18.41
CA GLN A 105 -7.32 18.05 18.44
C GLN A 105 -7.98 17.09 17.42
N VAL A 106 -9.30 17.16 17.29
CA VAL A 106 -10.05 16.33 16.33
C VAL A 106 -9.76 16.78 14.90
N LYS A 107 -9.68 18.10 14.65
CA LYS A 107 -9.27 18.64 13.33
C LYS A 107 -7.89 18.17 12.90
N ILE A 108 -6.92 18.10 13.81
CA ILE A 108 -5.57 17.61 13.50
C ILE A 108 -5.63 16.15 13.02
N ILE A 109 -6.39 15.30 13.71
CA ILE A 109 -6.54 13.89 13.33
C ILE A 109 -7.24 13.76 11.98
N LEU A 110 -8.37 14.45 11.78
CA LEU A 110 -9.10 14.43 10.51
C LEU A 110 -8.27 14.99 9.35
N GLY A 111 -7.45 16.02 9.59
CA GLY A 111 -6.50 16.54 8.61
C GLY A 111 -5.43 15.53 8.23
N GLY A 112 -4.99 14.68 9.16
CA GLY A 112 -4.11 13.55 8.88
C GLY A 112 -4.75 12.54 7.92
N ILE A 113 -6.00 12.14 8.19
CA ILE A 113 -6.76 11.24 7.31
C ILE A 113 -6.94 11.87 5.93
N LEU A 114 -7.32 13.15 5.86
CA LEU A 114 -7.49 13.87 4.60
C LEU A 114 -6.21 13.85 3.75
N ALA A 115 -5.06 14.12 4.38
CA ALA A 115 -3.78 14.10 3.69
C ALA A 115 -3.41 12.69 3.20
N GLU A 116 -3.81 11.65 3.93
CA GLU A 116 -3.60 10.25 3.55
C GLU A 116 -4.45 9.86 2.33
N GLU A 117 -5.75 10.17 2.33
CA GLU A 117 -6.60 9.88 1.17
C GLU A 117 -6.18 10.68 -0.08
N GLN A 118 -5.63 11.88 0.08
CA GLN A 118 -5.04 12.63 -1.04
C GLN A 118 -3.85 11.90 -1.66
N ARG A 119 -2.99 11.27 -0.83
CA ARG A 119 -1.88 10.45 -1.30
C ARG A 119 -2.38 9.16 -1.96
N HIS A 120 -3.40 8.50 -1.40
CA HIS A 120 -4.02 7.32 -1.98
C HIS A 120 -4.60 7.62 -3.36
N HIS A 121 -5.45 8.64 -3.48
CA HIS A 121 -6.05 9.06 -4.74
C HIS A 121 -5.00 9.34 -5.84
N ASN A 122 -3.93 10.06 -5.49
CA ASN A 122 -2.85 10.35 -6.44
C ASN A 122 -2.10 9.09 -6.86
N SER A 123 -1.82 8.18 -5.92
CA SER A 123 -1.16 6.90 -6.20
C SER A 123 -1.99 6.01 -7.11
N LEU A 124 -3.31 5.93 -6.89
CA LEU A 124 -4.23 5.16 -7.73
C LEU A 124 -4.29 5.71 -9.16
N LYS A 125 -4.32 7.04 -9.33
CA LYS A 125 -4.27 7.69 -10.65
C LYS A 125 -2.98 7.39 -11.39
N GLN A 126 -1.84 7.47 -10.70
CA GLN A 126 -0.54 7.14 -11.30
C GLN A 126 -0.48 5.67 -11.73
N LEU A 127 -0.99 4.75 -10.91
CA LEU A 127 -1.06 3.34 -11.28
C LEU A 127 -2.00 3.11 -12.47
N TYR A 128 -3.14 3.78 -12.51
CA TYR A 128 -4.07 3.72 -13.63
C TYR A 128 -3.40 4.19 -14.93
N GLU A 129 -2.71 5.33 -14.90
CA GLU A 129 -1.98 5.87 -16.06
C GLU A 129 -0.83 4.95 -16.50
N PHE A 130 -0.11 4.37 -15.55
CA PHE A 130 0.94 3.39 -15.81
C PHE A 130 0.34 2.20 -16.56
N ILE A 131 -0.72 1.59 -16.02
CA ILE A 131 -1.42 0.47 -16.66
C ILE A 131 -1.93 0.85 -18.05
N GLU A 132 -2.49 2.03 -18.24
CA GLU A 132 -3.05 2.46 -19.53
C GLU A 132 -1.99 2.57 -20.63
N LYS A 133 -0.81 3.13 -20.33
CA LYS A 133 0.24 3.45 -21.31
C LYS A 133 1.02 2.22 -21.80
N ILE A 134 0.98 1.10 -21.08
CA ILE A 134 1.86 -0.04 -21.35
C ILE A 134 1.12 -1.09 -22.19
N GLU A 135 1.53 -1.30 -23.45
CA GLU A 135 1.00 -2.37 -24.30
C GLU A 135 1.43 -3.77 -23.81
N GLY A 136 2.61 -3.87 -23.19
CA GLY A 136 3.11 -5.05 -22.48
C GLY A 136 4.16 -4.64 -21.44
N VAL A 137 4.06 -5.19 -20.22
CA VAL A 137 4.87 -4.75 -19.06
C VAL A 137 6.26 -5.37 -19.13
N THR A 138 7.32 -4.55 -19.17
CA THR A 138 8.71 -5.01 -19.05
C THR A 138 9.18 -4.98 -17.60
N GLU A 139 10.30 -5.65 -17.30
CA GLU A 139 10.92 -5.58 -15.97
C GLU A 139 11.35 -4.15 -15.61
N GLU A 140 11.90 -3.41 -16.59
CA GLU A 140 12.34 -2.02 -16.42
C GLU A 140 11.17 -1.10 -16.07
N ASP A 141 10.02 -1.26 -16.72
CA ASP A 141 8.80 -0.50 -16.40
C ASP A 141 8.36 -0.71 -14.95
N ILE A 142 8.45 -1.95 -14.44
CA ILE A 142 8.09 -2.28 -13.06
C ILE A 142 9.06 -1.63 -12.08
N TRP A 143 10.38 -1.68 -12.36
CA TRP A 143 11.39 -1.03 -11.53
C TRP A 143 11.19 0.48 -11.46
N ASP A 144 10.93 1.13 -12.60
CA ASP A 144 10.67 2.56 -12.68
C ASP A 144 9.42 2.96 -11.90
N TYR A 145 8.35 2.17 -12.00
CA TYR A 145 7.13 2.39 -11.23
C TYR A 145 7.37 2.24 -9.73
N LEU A 146 8.03 1.15 -9.28
CA LEU A 146 8.31 0.93 -7.87
C LEU A 146 9.21 2.00 -7.26
N ASN A 147 10.21 2.48 -7.99
CA ASN A 147 11.07 3.57 -7.53
C ASN A 147 10.29 4.88 -7.36
N LYS A 148 9.37 5.18 -8.27
CA LYS A 148 8.47 6.33 -8.12
C LYS A 148 7.55 6.15 -6.92
N TRP A 149 6.89 4.99 -6.81
CA TRP A 149 5.97 4.67 -5.72
C TRP A 149 6.63 4.73 -4.34
N ALA A 150 7.85 4.20 -4.20
CA ALA A 150 8.60 4.23 -2.95
C ALA A 150 8.74 5.67 -2.39
N ASN A 151 8.99 6.64 -3.27
CA ASN A 151 9.10 8.07 -2.89
C ASN A 151 7.75 8.71 -2.51
N PHE A 152 6.61 8.10 -2.85
CA PHE A 152 5.27 8.58 -2.48
C PHE A 152 4.72 7.89 -1.22
N SER A 153 5.29 6.75 -0.86
CA SER A 153 4.88 5.92 0.29
C SER A 153 5.56 6.28 1.62
N THR A 154 6.54 7.20 1.58
CA THR A 154 7.31 7.73 2.72
C THR A 154 7.09 9.23 2.88
#